data_AF-A0A397U9L2-F1
#
_entry.id   AF-A0A397U9L2-F1
#
_cell.length_a   1.000
_cell.length_b   1.000
_cell.length_c   1.000
_cell.angle_alpha   90.00
_cell.angle_beta   90.00
_cell.angle_gamma   90.00
#
_symmetry.space_group_name_H-M   'P 1'
#
loop_
_entity.id
_entity.type
_entity.pdbx_description
1 polymer ?
#
loop_
_entity_poly.entity_id
_entity_poly.type
_entity_poly.pdbx_seq_one_letter_code
_entity_poly.pdbx_strand_id
1 'polypeptide(L)' 'MKCKLNYASLAIYGITQNAETKEYLMVFQYACDGSLEKFLRNNFCALTWQAKLNIL' A
#
# COMPACT_ATOMS: atom_id res chain seq x y z
N MET A 1 -5.82 10.00 20.63
CA MET A 1 -6.09 10.43 19.23
C MET A 1 -6.49 9.19 18.45
N LYS A 2 -7.78 9.00 18.11
CA LYS A 2 -8.27 7.82 17.37
C LYS A 2 -8.30 8.17 15.88
N CYS A 3 -7.25 7.80 15.15
CA CYS A 3 -7.28 7.85 13.70
C CYS A 3 -8.05 6.61 13.21
N LYS A 4 -9.27 6.81 12.69
CA LYS A 4 -9.98 5.73 11.99
C LYS A 4 -9.25 5.49 10.66
N LEU A 5 -8.51 4.39 10.58
CA LEU A 5 -7.94 3.91 9.33
C LEU A 5 -9.09 3.39 8.47
N ASN A 6 -9.47 4.16 7.44
CA ASN A 6 -10.30 3.63 6.37
C ASN A 6 -9.48 2.55 5.65
N TYR A 7 -10.10 1.40 5.35
CA TYR A 7 -9.50 0.15 4.84
C TYR A 7 -8.68 0.26 3.52
N ALA A 8 -8.51 1.46 2.97
CA ALA A 8 -7.80 1.72 1.72
C ALA A 8 -6.34 2.22 1.91
N SER A 9 -5.82 2.27 3.15
CA SER A 9 -4.47 2.76 3.43
C SER A 9 -3.55 1.67 3.97
N LEU A 10 -2.26 1.71 3.59
CA LEU A 10 -1.24 0.83 4.15
C LEU A 10 -1.08 1.11 5.64
N ALA A 11 -0.95 0.04 6.44
CA ALA A 11 -0.69 0.21 7.86
C ALA A 11 0.64 0.95 8.08
N ILE A 12 0.62 1.94 8.97
CA ILE A 12 1.83 2.66 9.40
C ILE A 12 2.34 1.97 10.66
N TYR A 13 3.56 1.44 10.60
CA TYR A 13 4.19 0.77 11.75
C TYR A 13 5.04 1.73 12.59
N GLY A 14 5.57 2.80 11.99
CA GLY A 14 6.30 3.83 12.72
C GLY A 14 7.37 4.50 11.88
N ILE A 15 8.36 5.06 12.56
CA ILE A 15 9.52 5.72 11.97
C ILE A 15 10.78 5.03 12.51
N THR A 16 11.77 4.84 11.65
CA THR A 16 13.11 4.38 12.03
C THR A 16 14.14 5.44 11.64
N GLN A 17 15.30 5.40 12.27
CA GLN A 17 16.41 6.28 11.94
C GLN A 17 17.60 5.44 11.50
N ASN A 18 18.22 5.81 10.37
CA ASN A 18 19.48 5.23 9.96
C ASN A 18 20.59 5.73 10.90
N ALA A 19 21.30 4.80 11.56
CA ALA A 19 22.32 5.14 12.55
C ALA A 19 23.54 5.87 11.94
N GLU A 20 23.85 5.61 10.67
CA GLU A 20 24.99 6.18 9.95
C GLU A 20 24.64 7.53 9.31
N THR A 21 23.56 7.59 8.52
CA THR A 21 23.18 8.81 7.79
C THR A 21 22.37 9.79 8.64
N LYS A 22 21.86 9.36 9.80
CA LYS A 22 20.92 10.09 10.67
C LYS A 22 19.57 10.44 10.03
N GLU A 23 19.30 9.88 8.85
CA GLU A 23 18.03 10.08 8.13
C GLU A 23 16.89 9.31 8.78
N TYR A 24 15.69 9.87 8.72
CA TYR A 24 14.47 9.25 9.21
C TYR A 24 13.69 8.61 8.05
N LEU A 25 13.21 7.39 8.27
CA LEU A 25 12.47 6.59 7.30
C LEU A 25 11.13 6.18 7.92
N MET A 26 10.05 6.27 7.15
CA MET A 26 8.74 5.77 7.61
C MET A 26 8.56 4.31 7.20
N VAL A 27 8.05 3.50 8.13
CA VAL A 27 7.84 2.07 7.95
C VAL A 27 6.36 1.81 7.74
N PHE A 28 6.03 1.22 6.59
CA PHE A 28 4.67 0.87 6.19
C PHE A 28 4.53 -0.62 5.91
N GLN A 29 3.29 -1.10 5.89
CA GLN A 29 2.95 -2.42 5.38
C GLN A 29 3.46 -2.60 3.95
N TYR A 30 4.12 -3.74 3.70
CA TYR A 30 4.57 -4.11 2.37
C TYR A 30 3.39 -4.59 1.50
N ALA A 31 3.28 -4.05 0.29
CA ALA A 31 2.30 -4.49 -0.70
C ALA A 31 2.94 -5.52 -1.66
N CYS A 32 2.60 -6.79 -1.49
CA CYS A 32 3.20 -7.90 -2.26
C CYS A 32 3.06 -7.74 -3.78
N ASP A 33 1.90 -7.27 -4.25
CA ASP A 33 1.62 -7.09 -5.68
C ASP A 33 2.16 -5.76 -6.24
N GLY A 34 2.82 -4.95 -5.40
CA GLY A 34 3.33 -3.64 -5.75
C GLY A 34 2.22 -2.59 -5.90
N SER A 35 2.38 -1.68 -6.86
CA SER A 35 1.40 -0.63 -7.11
C SER A 35 0.14 -1.18 -7.79
N LEU A 36 -0.99 -0.51 -7.53
CA LEU A 36 -2.25 -0.82 -8.20
C LEU A 36 -2.12 -0.79 -9.73
N GLU A 37 -1.37 0.18 -10.27
CA GLU A 37 -1.09 0.27 -11.70
C GLU A 37 -0.42 -0.99 -12.25
N LYS A 38 0.64 -1.47 -11.57
CA LYS A 38 1.37 -2.67 -11.98
C LYS A 38 0.48 -3.91 -11.90
N PHE A 39 -0.29 -4.03 -10.82
CA PHE A 39 -1.24 -5.13 -10.65
C PHE A 39 -2.30 -5.14 -11.76
N LEU A 40 -2.92 -3.98 -12.04
CA LEU A 40 -3.94 -3.86 -13.07
C LEU A 40 -3.36 -4.14 -14.46
N ARG A 41 -2.20 -3.59 -14.80
CA ARG A 41 -1.56 -3.83 -16.11
C ARG A 41 -1.35 -5.33 -16.38
N ASN A 42 -1.00 -6.10 -15.35
CA ASN A 42 -0.75 -7.53 -15.49
C ASN A 42 -2.01 -8.40 -15.47
N ASN A 43 -3.08 -7.95 -14.80
CA ASN A 43 -4.26 -8.79 -14.52
C ASN A 43 -5.57 -8.27 -15.14
N PHE A 44 -5.56 -7.14 -15.87
CA PHE A 44 -6.79 -6.45 -16.30
C PHE A 44 -7.76 -7.35 -17.08
N CYS A 45 -7.24 -8.22 -17.94
CA CYS A 45 -8.05 -9.11 -18.76
C CYS A 45 -8.64 -10.28 -17.96
N ALA A 46 -7.97 -10.71 -16.87
CA ALA A 46 -8.43 -11.81 -16.03
C ALA A 46 -9.46 -11.37 -14.98
N LEU A 47 -9.48 -10.07 -14.62
CA LEU A 47 -10.42 -9.53 -13.64
C LEU A 47 -11.83 -9.40 -14.19
N THR A 48 -12.82 -9.83 -13.40
CA THR A 48 -14.24 -9.58 -13.68
C THR A 48 -14.58 -8.10 -13.48
N TRP A 49 -15.65 -7.63 -14.10
CA TRP A 49 -16.14 -6.26 -13.91
C TRP A 49 -16.44 -5.92 -12.44
N GLN A 50 -17.04 -6.86 -11.70
CA GLN A 50 -17.29 -6.66 -10.28
C GLN A 50 -15.98 -6.50 -9.48
N ALA A 51 -14.95 -7.29 -9.79
CA ALA A 51 -13.66 -7.15 -9.12
C ALA A 51 -13.00 -5.80 -9.44
N LYS A 52 -13.11 -5.33 -10.70
CA LYS A 52 -12.62 -4.01 -11.09
C LYS A 52 -13.31 -2.87 -10.33
N LEU A 53 -14.63 -2.98 -10.12
CA LEU A 53 -15.40 -2.00 -9.36
C LEU A 53 -15.06 -2.01 -7.86
N ASN A 54 -14.79 -3.17 -7.27
CA ASN A 54 -14.44 -3.27 -5.85
C ASN A 54 -13.05 -2.69 -5.53
N ILE A 55 -12.19 -2.55 -6.54
CA ILE A 55 -10.86 -1.94 -6.43
C ILE A 55 -10.94 -0.40 -6.45
N LEU A 56 -12.00 0.17 -7.04
CA LEU A 56 -12.25 1.61 -7.18
C LEU A 56 -13.06 2.15 -6.00
#